data_AF-A0A4Q2MEM1-F1
#
_entry.id   AF-A0A4Q2MEM1-F1
#
_cell.length_a   1.000
_cell.length_b   1.000
_cell.length_c   1.000
_cell.angle_alpha   90.00
_cell.angle_beta   90.00
_cell.angle_gamma   90.00
#
_symmetry.space_group_name_H-M   'P 1'
#
loop_
_entity.id
_entity.type
_entity.pdbx_description
1 polymer ?
#
loop_
_entity_poly.entity_id
_entity_poly.type
_entity_poly.pdbx_seq_one_letter_code
_entity_poly.pdbx_strand_id
1 'polypeptide(L)'
;MFTSFNKALFARHQALVNGEKGQKGFTLIELLVVVLIIGVLAAIAIPIYLGQQEQARVSAVGAQLTNAKTAYVAATVADEEPTLTAGVITGTNSIDGFTASAEIPVTFISNSDASGGLCLSATADGTTRWITANGAVQDTACS
;
A
#
# COMPACT_ATOMS: atom_id res chain seq x y z
N MET A 1 61.36 51.31 -13.40
CA MET A 1 60.15 51.45 -12.56
C MET A 1 58.84 51.50 -13.35
N PHE A 2 58.85 51.53 -14.69
CA PHE A 2 57.64 51.70 -15.53
C PHE A 2 56.98 50.39 -16.04
N THR A 3 57.56 49.21 -15.78
CA THR A 3 57.04 47.90 -16.25
C THR A 3 55.96 47.28 -15.37
N SER A 4 55.74 47.78 -14.14
CA SER A 4 54.72 47.24 -13.22
C SER A 4 53.29 47.71 -13.53
N PHE A 5 53.12 48.83 -14.24
CA PHE A 5 51.81 49.41 -14.53
C PHE A 5 51.04 48.61 -15.60
N ASN A 6 51.72 48.18 -16.67
CA ASN A 6 51.10 47.35 -17.71
C ASN A 6 50.73 45.96 -17.19
N LYS A 7 51.52 45.40 -16.26
CA LYS A 7 51.27 44.06 -15.69
C LYS A 7 49.96 44.00 -14.89
N ALA A 8 49.62 45.07 -14.16
CA ALA A 8 48.37 45.16 -13.41
C ALA A 8 47.13 45.31 -14.32
N LEU A 9 47.29 45.99 -15.46
CA LEU A 9 46.22 46.17 -16.45
C LEU A 9 45.91 44.85 -17.19
N PHE A 10 46.95 44.12 -17.62
CA PHE A 10 46.78 42.81 -18.25
C PHE A 10 46.27 41.73 -17.28
N ALA A 11 46.67 41.77 -16.00
CA ALA A 11 46.16 40.85 -14.98
C ALA A 11 44.65 41.04 -14.70
N ARG A 12 44.16 42.29 -14.71
CA ARG A 12 42.73 42.58 -14.60
C ARG A 12 41.95 42.17 -15.86
N HIS A 13 42.55 42.31 -17.04
CA HIS A 13 41.91 41.88 -18.29
C HIS A 13 41.73 40.35 -18.39
N GLN A 14 42.56 39.56 -17.70
CA GLN A 14 42.42 38.10 -17.62
C GLN A 14 41.45 37.64 -16.52
N ALA A 15 41.32 38.38 -15.42
CA ALA A 15 40.34 38.10 -14.37
C ALA A 15 38.89 38.37 -14.84
N LEU A 16 38.68 39.36 -15.70
CA LEU A 16 37.36 39.67 -16.29
C LEU A 16 36.94 38.68 -17.40
N VAL A 17 37.90 38.07 -18.10
CA VAL A 17 37.63 37.03 -19.13
C VAL A 17 37.39 35.64 -18.52
N ASN A 18 37.81 35.44 -17.26
CA ASN A 18 37.60 34.19 -16.51
C ASN A 18 36.46 34.27 -15.49
N GLY A 19 35.76 35.41 -15.38
CA GLY A 19 34.50 35.50 -14.64
C GLY A 19 33.43 34.67 -15.33
N GLU A 20 32.94 33.64 -14.63
CA GLU A 20 31.69 32.92 -14.94
C GLU A 20 31.70 31.85 -16.05
N LYS A 21 32.82 31.17 -16.30
CA LYS A 21 32.83 29.94 -17.13
C LYS A 21 32.29 28.68 -16.41
N GLY A 22 31.40 28.83 -15.43
CA GLY A 22 31.05 27.73 -14.52
C GLY A 22 29.57 27.57 -14.17
N GLN A 23 28.71 28.54 -14.48
CA GLN A 23 27.29 28.45 -14.13
C GLN A 23 26.49 28.05 -15.37
N LYS A 24 26.50 26.75 -15.68
CA LYS A 24 25.54 26.17 -16.62
C LYS A 24 24.18 26.12 -15.91
N GLY A 25 23.34 27.12 -16.15
CA GLY A 25 21.96 27.11 -15.69
C GLY A 25 21.15 26.02 -16.42
N PHE A 26 20.18 25.42 -15.72
CA PHE A 26 19.20 24.52 -16.32
C PHE A 26 18.28 25.35 -17.22
N THR A 27 18.10 24.97 -18.48
CA THR A 27 17.22 25.72 -19.38
C THR A 27 15.75 25.44 -19.05
N LEU A 28 14.89 26.44 -19.22
CA LEU A 28 13.45 26.26 -19.02
C LEU A 28 12.86 25.22 -19.99
N ILE A 29 13.45 25.10 -21.19
CA ILE A 29 13.02 24.10 -22.16
C ILE A 29 13.38 22.67 -21.73
N GLU A 30 14.52 22.47 -21.05
CA GLU A 30 14.88 21.17 -20.48
C GLU A 30 13.88 20.75 -19.40
N LEU A 31 13.47 21.65 -18.51
CA LEU A 31 12.43 21.33 -17.52
C LEU A 31 11.07 21.09 -18.18
N LEU A 32 10.73 21.84 -19.23
CA LEU A 32 9.46 21.68 -19.94
C LEU A 32 9.33 20.30 -20.58
N VAL A 33 10.38 19.83 -21.26
CA VAL A 33 10.37 18.50 -21.88
C VAL A 33 10.28 17.40 -20.82
N VAL A 34 10.94 17.56 -19.67
CA VAL A 34 10.89 16.57 -18.58
C VAL A 34 9.49 16.45 -18.00
N VAL A 35 8.81 17.56 -17.69
CA VAL A 35 7.44 17.48 -17.14
C VAL A 35 6.45 16.97 -18.17
N LEU A 36 6.69 17.22 -19.47
CA LEU A 36 5.89 16.64 -20.56
C LEU A 36 6.02 15.12 -20.59
N ILE A 37 7.24 14.59 -20.51
CA ILE A 37 7.48 13.14 -20.50
C ILE A 37 6.88 12.51 -19.23
N ILE A 38 7.12 13.09 -18.05
CA ILE A 38 6.52 12.60 -16.80
C ILE A 38 5.00 12.65 -16.87
N GLY A 39 4.41 13.68 -17.49
CA GLY A 39 2.96 13.78 -17.69
C GLY A 39 2.38 12.62 -18.50
N VAL A 40 3.04 12.23 -19.60
CA VAL A 40 2.61 11.08 -20.41
C VAL A 40 2.75 9.77 -19.63
N LEU A 41 3.86 9.58 -18.91
CA LEU A 41 4.07 8.38 -18.10
C LEU A 41 3.06 8.27 -16.95
N ALA A 42 2.79 9.38 -16.26
CA ALA A 42 1.84 9.43 -15.15
C ALA A 42 0.40 9.10 -15.60
N ALA A 43 -0.01 9.58 -16.77
CA ALA A 43 -1.33 9.30 -17.32
C ALA A 43 -1.61 7.79 -17.52
N ILE A 44 -0.58 7.02 -17.86
CA ILE A 44 -0.69 5.55 -18.02
C ILE A 44 -0.46 4.83 -16.68
N ALA A 45 0.53 5.28 -15.91
CA ALA A 45 0.94 4.61 -14.68
C ALA A 45 -0.11 4.68 -13.57
N ILE A 46 -0.80 5.81 -13.42
CA ILE A 46 -1.78 6.02 -12.34
C ILE A 46 -2.95 5.01 -12.40
N PRO A 47 -3.69 4.84 -13.51
CA PRO A 47 -4.81 3.90 -13.54
C PRO A 47 -4.36 2.44 -13.33
N ILE A 48 -3.18 2.07 -13.85
CA ILE A 48 -2.62 0.73 -13.64
C ILE A 48 -2.29 0.51 -12.17
N TYR A 49 -1.62 1.48 -11.54
CA TYR A 49 -1.25 1.40 -10.14
C TYR A 49 -2.48 1.31 -9.22
N LEU A 50 -3.52 2.10 -9.49
CA LEU A 50 -4.78 2.06 -8.73
C LEU A 50 -5.46 0.69 -8.85
N GLY A 51 -5.53 0.13 -10.07
CA GLY A 51 -6.07 -1.22 -10.27
C GLY A 51 -5.25 -2.30 -9.56
N GLN A 52 -3.91 -2.19 -9.54
CA GLN A 52 -3.06 -3.12 -8.79
C GLN A 52 -3.28 -3.00 -7.28
N GLN A 53 -3.46 -1.79 -6.75
CA GLN A 53 -3.74 -1.56 -5.33
C GLN A 53 -5.08 -2.19 -4.93
N GLU A 54 -6.13 -2.03 -5.75
CA GLU A 54 -7.43 -2.66 -5.54
C GLU A 54 -7.31 -4.20 -5.52
N GLN A 55 -6.64 -4.79 -6.51
CA GLN A 55 -6.43 -6.24 -6.55
C GLN A 55 -5.61 -6.76 -5.35
N ALA A 56 -4.62 -5.99 -4.90
CA ALA A 56 -3.84 -6.32 -3.71
C ALA A 56 -4.70 -6.32 -2.44
N ARG A 57 -5.60 -5.33 -2.29
CA ARG A 57 -6.54 -5.27 -1.17
C ARG A 57 -7.53 -6.42 -1.20
N VAL A 58 -8.11 -6.74 -2.37
CA VAL A 58 -9.00 -7.92 -2.52
C VAL A 58 -8.26 -9.22 -2.23
N SER A 59 -6.99 -9.35 -2.63
CA SER A 59 -6.16 -10.51 -2.28
C SER A 59 -5.91 -10.60 -0.77
N ALA A 60 -5.64 -9.46 -0.13
CA ALA A 60 -5.43 -9.38 1.30
C ALA A 60 -6.67 -9.81 2.11
N VAL A 61 -7.90 -9.61 1.59
CA VAL A 61 -9.13 -10.14 2.20
C VAL A 61 -9.02 -11.65 2.44
N GLY A 62 -8.58 -12.42 1.44
CA GLY A 62 -8.43 -13.86 1.57
C GLY A 62 -7.40 -14.27 2.63
N ALA A 63 -6.31 -13.51 2.73
CA ALA A 63 -5.29 -13.72 3.75
C ALA A 63 -5.83 -13.42 5.17
N GLN A 64 -6.54 -12.30 5.35
CA GLN A 64 -7.16 -11.94 6.63
C GLN A 64 -8.15 -13.00 7.11
N LEU A 65 -9.00 -13.47 6.20
CA LEU A 65 -9.97 -14.53 6.50
C LEU A 65 -9.30 -15.85 6.87
N THR A 66 -8.26 -16.24 6.13
CA THR A 66 -7.51 -17.47 6.42
C THR A 66 -6.82 -17.37 7.77
N ASN A 67 -6.20 -16.23 8.09
CA ASN A 67 -5.55 -16.02 9.38
C ASN A 67 -6.56 -16.05 10.53
N ALA A 68 -7.70 -15.38 10.39
CA ALA A 68 -8.78 -15.39 11.39
C ALA A 68 -9.35 -16.80 11.60
N LYS A 69 -9.57 -17.55 10.51
CA LYS A 69 -9.98 -18.96 10.57
C LYS A 69 -8.94 -19.80 11.30
N THR A 70 -7.66 -19.67 10.97
CA THR A 70 -6.59 -20.45 11.61
C THR A 70 -6.53 -20.19 13.11
N ALA A 71 -6.65 -18.92 13.52
CA ALA A 71 -6.71 -18.55 14.93
C ALA A 71 -7.96 -19.13 15.63
N TYR A 72 -9.12 -19.05 14.96
CA TYR A 72 -10.37 -19.63 15.48
C TYR A 72 -10.21 -21.13 15.72
N VAL A 73 -9.77 -21.88 14.70
CA VAL A 73 -9.59 -23.34 14.76
C VAL A 73 -8.50 -23.73 15.77
N ALA A 74 -7.46 -22.91 15.96
CA ALA A 74 -6.47 -23.16 17.00
C ALA A 74 -7.07 -23.05 18.41
N ALA A 75 -7.93 -22.04 18.63
CA ALA A 75 -8.62 -21.84 19.90
C ALA A 75 -9.63 -22.96 20.18
N THR A 76 -10.37 -23.41 19.15
CA THR A 76 -11.32 -24.53 19.30
C THR A 76 -10.64 -25.84 19.67
N VAL A 77 -9.49 -26.14 19.06
CA VAL A 77 -8.69 -27.34 19.37
C VAL A 77 -8.07 -27.28 20.77
N ALA A 78 -7.92 -26.08 21.34
CA ALA A 78 -7.41 -25.87 22.70
C ALA A 78 -8.51 -25.85 23.78
N ASP A 79 -9.76 -26.16 23.43
CA ASP A 79 -10.94 -26.05 24.30
C ASP A 79 -11.23 -24.62 24.80
N GLU A 80 -10.71 -23.59 24.12
CA GLU A 80 -10.86 -22.16 24.42
C GLU A 80 -11.75 -21.48 23.37
N GLU A 81 -12.96 -22.02 23.15
CA GLU A 81 -13.89 -21.55 22.11
C GLU A 81 -14.14 -20.03 22.20
N PRO A 82 -13.84 -19.27 21.13
CA PRO A 82 -14.03 -17.83 21.15
C PRO A 82 -15.53 -17.49 21.29
N THR A 83 -15.88 -16.70 22.31
CA THR A 83 -17.26 -16.21 22.47
C THR A 83 -17.51 -15.01 21.57
N LEU A 84 -17.89 -15.28 20.31
CA LEU A 84 -18.12 -14.25 19.30
C LEU A 84 -19.61 -13.89 19.19
N THR A 85 -19.89 -12.61 18.97
CA THR A 85 -21.21 -12.13 18.56
C THR A 85 -21.15 -11.65 17.11
N ALA A 86 -22.27 -11.78 16.37
CA ALA A 86 -22.33 -11.36 14.98
C ALA A 86 -21.91 -9.88 14.84
N GLY A 87 -20.88 -9.63 14.04
CA GLY A 87 -20.26 -8.32 13.93
C GLY A 87 -18.77 -8.36 13.64
N VAL A 88 -18.17 -7.17 13.52
CA VAL A 88 -16.74 -7.03 13.26
C VAL A 88 -15.93 -7.57 14.44
N ILE A 89 -14.92 -8.38 14.16
CA ILE A 89 -13.97 -8.92 15.13
C ILE A 89 -13.02 -7.80 15.52
N THR A 90 -13.38 -7.05 16.56
CA THR A 90 -12.57 -6.02 17.20
C THR A 90 -13.00 -5.87 18.67
N GLY A 91 -12.10 -5.38 19.51
CA GLY A 91 -12.43 -5.10 20.91
C GLY A 91 -12.90 -6.34 21.66
N THR A 92 -14.15 -6.32 22.15
CA THR A 92 -14.74 -7.43 22.92
C THR A 92 -15.07 -8.66 22.07
N ASN A 93 -15.24 -8.48 20.75
CA ASN A 93 -15.34 -9.59 19.80
C ASN A 93 -13.95 -9.91 19.29
N SER A 94 -13.25 -10.84 19.93
CA SER A 94 -11.86 -11.15 19.61
C SER A 94 -11.62 -12.66 19.52
N ILE A 95 -10.64 -13.03 18.70
CA ILE A 95 -10.12 -14.38 18.59
C ILE A 95 -8.66 -14.29 19.03
N ASP A 96 -8.27 -15.08 20.01
CA ASP A 96 -6.88 -15.06 20.49
C ASP A 96 -5.92 -15.46 19.34
N GLY A 97 -4.79 -14.77 19.26
CA GLY A 97 -3.83 -14.93 18.15
C GLY A 97 -4.25 -14.30 16.81
N PHE A 98 -5.40 -13.65 16.71
CA PHE A 98 -5.79 -12.85 15.54
C PHE A 98 -5.82 -11.35 15.84
N THR A 99 -5.07 -10.56 15.06
CA THR A 99 -5.14 -9.09 15.13
C THR A 99 -5.93 -8.58 13.94
N ALA A 100 -7.05 -7.91 14.23
CA ALA A 100 -7.92 -7.37 13.20
C ALA A 100 -7.25 -6.23 12.43
N SER A 101 -7.42 -6.22 11.10
CA SER A 101 -7.03 -5.10 10.25
C SER A 101 -8.07 -4.00 10.32
N ALA A 102 -7.62 -2.75 10.52
CA ALA A 102 -8.48 -1.57 10.46
C ALA A 102 -8.94 -1.26 9.02
N GLU A 103 -8.14 -1.64 8.02
CA GLU A 103 -8.43 -1.40 6.60
C GLU A 103 -9.30 -2.50 6.00
N ILE A 104 -9.16 -3.74 6.48
CA ILE A 104 -9.91 -4.91 6.01
C ILE A 104 -10.52 -5.61 7.23
N PRO A 105 -11.63 -5.08 7.79
CA PRO A 105 -12.25 -5.66 8.96
C PRO A 105 -12.84 -7.04 8.64
N VAL A 106 -12.51 -8.03 9.47
CA VAL A 106 -13.14 -9.35 9.43
C VAL A 106 -14.39 -9.32 10.29
N THR A 107 -15.49 -9.79 9.72
CA THR A 107 -16.79 -9.88 10.37
C THR A 107 -17.10 -11.35 10.67
N PHE A 108 -17.43 -11.61 11.92
CA PHE A 108 -18.01 -12.87 12.33
C PHE A 108 -19.52 -12.85 12.05
N ILE A 109 -20.03 -13.89 11.39
CA ILE A 109 -21.46 -13.99 11.06
C ILE A 109 -22.15 -14.98 12.01
N SER A 110 -21.68 -16.22 12.06
CA SER A 110 -22.31 -17.28 12.86
C SER A 110 -21.38 -18.45 13.11
N ASN A 111 -21.70 -19.24 14.14
CA ASN A 111 -21.09 -20.54 14.42
C ASN A 111 -21.94 -21.71 13.87
N SER A 112 -22.60 -21.52 12.74
CA SER A 112 -23.53 -22.52 12.19
C SER A 112 -23.58 -22.40 10.67
N ASP A 113 -22.68 -23.12 10.02
CA ASP A 113 -22.73 -23.43 8.60
C ASP A 113 -22.92 -24.95 8.43
N ALA A 114 -23.31 -25.39 7.25
CA ALA A 114 -23.45 -26.80 6.91
C ALA A 114 -22.11 -27.58 6.94
N SER A 115 -20.97 -26.88 7.13
CA SER A 115 -19.61 -27.44 7.06
C SER A 115 -18.85 -27.47 8.39
N GLY A 116 -19.44 -27.06 9.51
CA GLY A 116 -18.85 -27.25 10.85
C GLY A 116 -18.37 -25.98 11.56
N GLY A 117 -19.27 -25.02 11.77
CA GLY A 117 -19.33 -24.20 12.96
C GLY A 117 -18.66 -22.82 12.91
N LEU A 118 -18.21 -22.32 11.75
CA LEU A 118 -17.67 -20.96 11.62
C LEU A 118 -18.03 -20.35 10.27
N CYS A 119 -18.54 -19.12 10.28
CA CYS A 119 -18.67 -18.28 9.11
C CYS A 119 -18.07 -16.89 9.34
N LEU A 120 -17.04 -16.57 8.57
CA LEU A 120 -16.41 -15.25 8.56
C LEU A 120 -16.53 -14.61 7.18
N SER A 121 -16.58 -13.28 7.18
CA SER A 121 -16.56 -12.48 5.98
C SER A 121 -15.63 -11.28 6.07
N ALA A 122 -15.14 -10.82 4.93
CA ALA A 122 -14.45 -9.56 4.82
C ALA A 122 -14.67 -8.97 3.42
N THR A 123 -14.68 -7.63 3.35
CA THR A 123 -14.95 -6.89 2.12
C THR A 123 -13.85 -5.86 1.89
N ALA A 124 -13.32 -5.80 0.67
CA ALA A 124 -12.44 -4.72 0.21
C ALA A 124 -12.83 -4.34 -1.22
N ASP A 125 -12.82 -3.02 -1.50
CA ASP A 125 -13.12 -2.47 -2.82
C ASP A 125 -14.41 -3.07 -3.45
N GLY A 126 -15.47 -3.24 -2.63
CA GLY A 126 -16.76 -3.81 -3.05
C GLY A 126 -16.78 -5.33 -3.23
N THR A 127 -15.63 -6.01 -3.20
CA THR A 127 -15.51 -7.46 -3.31
C THR A 127 -15.54 -8.11 -1.94
N THR A 128 -16.36 -9.14 -1.81
CA THR A 128 -16.88 -9.67 -0.57
C THR A 128 -16.52 -11.16 -0.56
N ARG A 129 -15.59 -11.58 0.32
CA ARG A 129 -15.10 -12.98 0.42
C ARG A 129 -15.41 -13.63 1.77
N TRP A 130 -15.80 -14.90 1.71
CA TRP A 130 -16.38 -15.68 2.80
C TRP A 130 -15.49 -16.88 3.08
N ILE A 131 -15.39 -17.32 4.33
CA ILE A 131 -14.65 -18.53 4.69
C ILE A 131 -15.36 -19.28 5.80
N THR A 132 -15.21 -20.60 5.79
CA THR A 132 -15.72 -21.50 6.83
C THR A 132 -14.60 -22.27 7.53
N ALA A 133 -14.90 -22.88 8.68
CA ALA A 133 -13.93 -23.65 9.47
C ALA A 133 -13.19 -24.71 8.63
N ASN A 134 -13.87 -25.33 7.66
CA ASN A 134 -13.33 -26.42 6.85
C ASN A 134 -13.18 -26.08 5.36
N GLY A 135 -13.64 -24.90 4.92
CA GLY A 135 -13.61 -24.48 3.52
C GLY A 135 -12.42 -23.59 3.14
N ALA A 136 -12.24 -23.39 1.84
CA ALA A 136 -11.39 -22.34 1.30
C ALA A 136 -12.16 -21.00 1.26
N VAL A 137 -11.45 -19.91 0.99
CA VAL A 137 -12.07 -18.61 0.70
C VAL A 137 -12.94 -18.73 -0.55
N GLN A 138 -14.18 -18.26 -0.46
CA GLN A 138 -15.20 -18.34 -1.51
C GLN A 138 -15.96 -17.03 -1.68
N ASP A 139 -16.65 -16.90 -2.81
CA ASP A 139 -17.44 -15.71 -3.16
C ASP A 139 -18.92 -15.82 -2.75
N THR A 140 -19.33 -17.03 -2.34
CA THR A 140 -20.71 -17.32 -1.93
C THR A 140 -20.83 -17.25 -0.42
N ALA A 141 -22.00 -16.81 0.06
CA ALA A 141 -22.32 -16.82 1.47
C ALA A 141 -22.15 -18.21 2.10
N CYS A 142 -21.76 -18.27 3.39
CA CYS A 142 -21.72 -19.54 4.10
C CYS A 142 -23.16 -20.07 4.18
N SER A 143 -23.36 -21.31 3.75
CA SER A 143 -24.63 -22.04 3.82
C SER A 143 -24.61 -23.03 4.97
#